data_AF-A0A3D3LPJ8-F1
#
_entry.id   AF-A0A3D3LPJ8-F1
#
_cell.length_a   1.000
_cell.length_b   1.000
_cell.length_c   1.000
_cell.angle_alpha   90.00
_cell.angle_beta   90.00
_cell.angle_gamma   90.00
#
_symmetry.space_group_name_H-M   'P 1'
#
loop_
_entity.id
_entity.type
_entity.pdbx_description
1 polymer ?
#
loop_
_entity_poly.entity_id
_entity_poly.type
_entity_poly.pdbx_seq_one_letter_code
_entity_poly.pdbx_strand_id
1 'polypeptide(L)' 'GGGMACATCHVYVDEAFRDLVGPPNVNEEQMLEFADDVRPESRLSCQIKVTDELDGLKVTPA' A
#
# COMPACT_ATOMS: atom_id res chain seq x y z
N GLY A 1 -10.66 -6.57 -8.06
CA GLY A 1 -10.84 -5.21 -8.59
C GLY A 1 -9.79 -4.33 -7.96
N GLY A 2 -9.06 -3.53 -8.75
CA GLY A 2 -7.89 -2.73 -8.30
C GLY A 2 -7.90 -1.32 -8.88
N GLY A 3 -9.09 -0.76 -9.09
CA GLY A 3 -9.29 0.54 -9.73
C GLY A 3 -9.26 1.73 -8.77
N MET A 4 -8.65 1.58 -7.58
CA MET A 4 -8.56 2.66 -6.57
C MET A 4 -9.94 3.29 -6.24
N ALA A 5 -10.95 2.44 -6.07
CA ALA A 5 -12.34 2.83 -5.80
C ALA A 5 -12.85 2.36 -4.42
N CYS A 6 -11.97 1.71 -3.65
CA CYS A 6 -12.21 1.27 -2.28
C CYS A 6 -10.88 1.18 -1.54
N ALA A 7 -10.93 0.96 -0.22
CA ALA A 7 -9.74 0.77 0.63
C ALA A 7 -9.59 -0.66 1.18
N THR A 8 -10.37 -1.63 0.67
CA THR A 8 -10.43 -3.01 1.22
C THR A 8 -9.17 -3.85 0.97
N CYS A 9 -8.16 -3.29 0.30
CA CYS A 9 -6.88 -3.94 0.00
C CYS A 9 -5.72 -3.29 0.77
N HIS A 10 -6.06 -2.53 1.81
CA HIS A 10 -5.13 -1.88 2.72
C HIS A 10 -4.22 -2.90 3.40
N VAL A 11 -2.92 -2.61 3.35
CA VAL A 11 -1.86 -3.40 3.96
C VAL A 11 -0.80 -2.48 4.56
N TYR A 12 0.00 -3.01 5.47
CA TYR A 12 1.22 -2.38 5.97
C TYR A 12 2.43 -2.96 5.24
N VAL A 13 3.29 -2.08 4.70
CA VAL A 13 4.54 -2.46 4.03
C VAL A 13 5.66 -2.66 5.06
N ASP A 14 6.34 -3.79 4.97
CA ASP A 14 7.51 -4.09 5.80
C ASP A 14 8.59 -3.01 5.64
N GLU A 15 9.26 -2.65 6.74
CA GLU A 15 10.25 -1.57 6.78
C GLU A 15 11.34 -1.71 5.72
N ALA A 16 11.78 -2.94 5.44
CA ALA A 16 12.83 -3.21 4.47
C ALA A 16 12.46 -2.83 3.02
N PHE A 17 11.17 -2.63 2.74
CA PHE A 17 10.66 -2.38 1.39
C PHE A 17 10.03 -1.00 1.22
N ARG A 18 9.92 -0.19 2.28
CA ARG A 18 9.21 1.11 2.23
C ARG A 18 9.77 2.05 1.17
N ASP A 19 11.10 2.12 1.05
CA ASP A 19 11.76 2.97 0.06
C ASP A 19 11.58 2.46 -1.37
N LEU A 20 11.51 1.14 -1.56
CA LEU A 20 11.30 0.50 -2.87
C LEU A 20 9.85 0.62 -3.35
N VAL A 21 8.89 0.44 -2.44
CA VAL A 21 7.45 0.54 -2.70
C VAL A 21 7.02 2.00 -2.86
N GLY A 22 7.66 2.90 -2.12
CA GLY A 22 7.38 4.33 -2.11
C GLY A 22 6.08 4.70 -1.38
N PRO A 23 5.83 6.01 -1.21
CA PRO A 23 4.63 6.51 -0.58
C PRO A 23 3.39 6.30 -1.47
N PRO A 24 2.18 6.31 -0.89
CA PRO A 24 0.95 6.42 -1.68
C PRO A 24 0.94 7.71 -2.49
N ASN A 25 0.25 7.71 -3.63
CA ASN A 25 -0.03 8.97 -4.34
C ASN A 25 -1.24 9.70 -3.74
N VAL A 26 -1.49 10.95 -4.14
CA VAL A 26 -2.57 11.80 -3.60
C VAL A 26 -3.96 11.14 -3.69
N ASN A 27 -4.26 10.39 -4.74
CA ASN A 27 -5.55 9.71 -4.88
C ASN A 27 -5.63 8.48 -3.98
N GLU A 28 -4.51 7.77 -3.81
CA GLU A 28 -4.39 6.64 -2.89
C GLU A 28 -4.50 7.11 -1.43
N GLU A 29 -3.87 8.23 -1.08
CA GLU A 29 -3.99 8.87 0.25
C GLU A 29 -5.45 9.20 0.58
N GLN A 30 -6.17 9.84 -0.36
CA GLN A 30 -7.61 10.13 -0.19
C GLN A 30 -8.44 8.87 0.02
N MET A 31 -8.08 7.75 -0.60
CA MET A 31 -8.78 6.48 -0.37
C MET A 31 -8.42 5.87 0.98
N LEU A 32 -7.16 5.98 1.41
CA LEU A 32 -6.71 5.51 2.73
C LEU A 32 -7.41 6.26 3.86
N GLU A 33 -7.85 7.51 3.69
CA GLU A 33 -8.65 8.23 4.71
C GLU A 33 -9.94 7.50 5.14
N PHE A 34 -10.45 6.58 4.30
CA PHE A 34 -11.62 5.75 4.61
C PHE A 34 -11.27 4.37 5.21
N ALA A 35 -10.00 4.06 5.38
CA ALA A 35 -9.54 2.82 6.00
C ALA A 35 -9.37 3.00 7.51
N ASP A 36 -9.51 1.90 8.25
CA ASP A 36 -9.22 1.86 9.68
C ASP A 36 -7.69 1.73 9.91
N ASP A 37 -7.19 2.30 11.03
CA ASP A 37 -5.80 2.14 11.48
C ASP A 37 -4.74 2.49 10.40
N VAL A 38 -4.91 3.63 9.73
CA VAL A 38 -3.92 4.12 8.77
C VAL A 38 -2.62 4.51 9.48
N ARG A 39 -1.49 4.01 8.97
CA ARG A 39 -0.14 4.22 9.49
C ARG A 39 0.78 4.75 8.37
N PRO A 40 1.97 5.28 8.71
CA PRO A 40 2.92 5.76 7.71
C PRO A 40 3.31 4.73 6.64
N GLU A 41 3.26 3.44 6.97
CA GLU A 41 3.54 2.32 6.07
C GLU A 41 2.30 1.74 5.36
N SER A 42 1.15 2.38 5.49
CA SER A 42 -0.08 1.97 4.81
C SER A 42 0.03 2.15 3.31
N ARG A 43 -0.38 1.11 2.57
CA ARG A 43 -0.59 1.15 1.12
C ARG A 43 -1.85 0.40 0.75
N LEU A 44 -2.47 0.79 -0.35
CA LEU A 44 -3.42 -0.05 -1.06
C LEU A 44 -2.63 -1.03 -1.90
N SER A 45 -2.62 -2.32 -1.52
CA SER A 45 -1.81 -3.35 -2.21
C SER A 45 -2.07 -3.40 -3.71
N CYS A 46 -3.29 -3.10 -4.16
CA CYS A 46 -3.62 -3.04 -5.58
C CYS A 46 -2.95 -1.90 -6.36
N GLN A 47 -2.38 -0.91 -5.69
CA GLN A 47 -1.63 0.21 -6.27
C GLN A 47 -0.11 0.02 -6.22
N ILE A 48 0.37 -1.06 -5.59
CA ILE A 48 1.79 -1.42 -5.59
C ILE A 48 2.08 -2.16 -6.90
N LYS A 49 2.91 -1.56 -7.76
CA LYS A 49 3.37 -2.21 -8.98
C LYS A 49 4.54 -3.14 -8.65
N VAL A 50 4.34 -4.44 -8.82
CA VAL A 50 5.41 -5.43 -8.60
C VAL A 50 6.50 -5.26 -9.66
N THR A 51 7.75 -5.19 -9.21
CA THR A 51 8.97 -5.15 -10.02
C THR A 51 9.96 -6.19 -9.48
N ASP A 52 11.02 -6.50 -10.22
CA ASP A 52 12.05 -7.44 -9.78
C ASP A 52 12.78 -6.97 -8.50
N GLU A 53 12.83 -5.65 -8.26
CA GLU A 53 13.40 -5.04 -7.05
C GLU A 53 12.59 -5.37 -5.79
N LEU A 54 11.33 -5.81 -5.95
CA LEU A 54 10.45 -6.19 -4.86
C LEU A 54 10.43 -7.71 -4.61
N ASP A 55 11.43 -8.46 -5.11
CA ASP A 55 11.53 -9.88 -4.80
C ASP A 55 11.61 -10.11 -3.28
N GLY A 56 10.73 -10.97 -2.77
CA GLY A 56 10.58 -11.21 -1.33
C GLY A 56 9.78 -10.16 -0.54
N LEU A 57 9.08 -9.22 -1.20
CA LEU A 57 8.23 -8.22 -0.56
C LEU A 57 7.31 -8.85 0.51
N LYS A 58 7.32 -8.26 1.70
CA LYS A 58 6.44 -8.62 2.82
C LYS A 58 5.46 -7.50 3.12
N VAL A 59 4.22 -7.89 3.31
CA VAL A 59 3.14 -7.01 3.77
C VAL A 59 2.29 -7.72 4.81
N THR A 60 1.69 -6.96 5.73
CA THR A 60 0.72 -7.49 6.69
C THR A 60 -0.65 -6.89 6.38
N PRO A 61 -1.74 -7.69 6.39
CA PRO A 61 -3.09 -7.15 6.28
C PRO A 61 -3.33 -6.10 7.37
N ALA A 62 -3.94 -4.98 6.97
CA ALA A 62 -4.32 -3.93 7.91
C ALA A 62 -5.58 -4.28 8.68
#